data_AF-A0A6A3G3U4-F1
#
_entry.id   AF-A0A6A3G3U4-F1
#
_cell.length_a   1.000
_cell.length_b   1.000
_cell.length_c   1.000
_cell.angle_alpha   90.00
_cell.angle_beta   90.00
_cell.angle_gamma   90.00
#
_symmetry.space_group_name_H-M   'P 1'
#
loop_
_entity.id
_entity.type
_entity.pdbx_description
1 polymer ?
#
loop_
_entity_poly.entity_id
_entity_poly.type
_entity_poly.pdbx_seq_one_letter_code
_entity_poly.pdbx_strand_id
1 'polypeptide(L)'
;RSFVTSTYYMIQNVLTCAALFYAATFIDRTGAAAYLLWRISHRKHHSNTGSCKIDEVFVPMTRFVLASSWNETLEDSPLYQLYRIAFMLVVGWMTGYLFVNATGPTKYWVAEPLQPELGHLRRPQVLDDRAERHLPRSHAARAGRARA
;
A
#
# COMPACT_ATOMS: atom_id res chain seq x y z
N ARG A 1 31.36 -33.33 30.57
CA ARG A 1 31.01 -33.54 29.14
C ARG A 1 32.32 -33.47 28.36
N SER A 2 32.65 -34.45 27.51
CA SER A 2 33.97 -34.50 26.88
C SER A 2 34.12 -33.43 25.79
N PHE A 3 35.36 -32.98 25.56
CA PHE A 3 35.69 -32.05 24.47
C PHE A 3 35.23 -32.61 23.11
N VAL A 4 35.38 -33.91 22.89
CA VAL A 4 34.96 -34.61 21.66
C VAL A 4 33.46 -34.49 21.42
N THR A 5 32.65 -34.66 22.47
CA THR A 5 31.19 -34.52 22.37
C THR A 5 30.79 -33.08 22.05
N SER A 6 31.47 -32.08 22.64
CA SER A 6 31.19 -30.66 22.38
C SER A 6 31.56 -30.27 20.94
N THR A 7 32.73 -30.69 20.46
CA THR A 7 33.19 -30.43 19.09
C THR A 7 32.29 -31.12 18.07
N TYR A 8 31.81 -32.33 18.36
CA TYR A 8 30.83 -33.02 17.52
C TYR A 8 29.54 -32.18 17.33
N TYR A 9 28.93 -31.69 18.40
CA TYR A 9 27.72 -30.86 18.29
C TYR A 9 27.97 -29.52 17.60
N MET A 10 29.13 -28.90 17.82
CA MET A 10 29.50 -27.68 17.11
C MET A 10 29.64 -27.94 15.61
N ILE A 11 30.29 -29.03 15.19
CA ILE A 11 30.38 -29.40 13.77
C ILE A 11 28.99 -29.64 13.18
N GLN A 12 28.13 -30.39 13.88
CA GLN A 12 26.75 -30.64 13.45
C GLN A 12 25.94 -29.34 13.28
N ASN A 13 26.08 -28.39 14.21
CA ASN A 13 25.43 -27.08 14.12
C ASN A 13 25.94 -26.28 12.92
N VAL A 14 27.26 -26.26 12.68
CA VAL A 14 27.86 -25.58 11.53
C VAL A 14 27.38 -26.18 10.21
N LEU A 15 27.33 -27.52 10.12
CA LEU A 15 26.81 -28.21 8.94
C LEU A 15 25.32 -27.92 8.71
N THR A 16 24.54 -27.85 9.79
CA THR A 16 23.12 -27.50 9.72
C THR A 16 22.94 -26.05 9.24
N CYS A 17 23.69 -25.10 9.79
CA CYS A 17 23.67 -23.70 9.34
C CYS A 17 24.07 -23.57 7.87
N ALA A 18 25.13 -24.27 7.43
CA ALA A 18 25.57 -24.26 6.04
C ALA A 18 24.50 -24.83 5.09
N ALA A 19 23.85 -25.93 5.48
CA ALA A 19 22.77 -26.54 4.72
C ALA A 19 21.55 -25.60 4.60
N LEU A 20 21.15 -24.95 5.70
CA LEU A 20 20.06 -23.96 5.71
C LEU A 20 20.37 -22.76 4.81
N PHE A 21 21.60 -22.24 4.89
CA PHE A 21 22.03 -21.12 4.05
C PHE A 21 22.04 -21.50 2.58
N TYR A 22 22.57 -22.67 2.23
CA TYR A 22 22.54 -23.18 0.87
C TYR A 22 21.11 -23.34 0.34
N ALA A 23 20.21 -23.92 1.15
CA ALA A 23 18.80 -24.05 0.79
C ALA A 23 18.13 -22.69 0.56
N ALA A 24 18.41 -21.69 1.40
CA ALA A 24 17.90 -20.33 1.21
C ALA A 24 18.37 -19.73 -0.14
N THR A 25 19.67 -19.81 -0.44
CA THR A 25 20.19 -19.31 -1.73
C THR A 25 19.62 -20.05 -2.93
N PHE A 26 19.33 -21.35 -2.79
CA PHE A 26 18.68 -22.12 -3.85
C PHE A 26 17.26 -21.64 -4.11
N ILE A 27 16.47 -21.43 -3.04
CA ILE A 27 15.12 -20.88 -3.12
C ILE A 27 15.15 -19.50 -3.79
N ASP A 28 16.07 -18.63 -3.38
CA ASP A 28 16.20 -17.29 -3.96
C ASP A 28 16.56 -17.35 -5.45
N ARG A 29 17.49 -18.23 -5.83
CA ARG A 29 17.89 -18.43 -7.23
C ARG A 29 16.74 -18.93 -8.11
N THR A 30 15.81 -19.72 -7.56
CA THR A 30 14.63 -20.18 -8.33
C THR A 30 13.67 -19.04 -8.66
N GLY A 31 13.72 -17.92 -7.92
CA GLY A 31 12.83 -16.77 -8.12
C GLY A 31 11.34 -17.05 -7.82
N ALA A 32 10.96 -18.29 -7.49
CA ALA A 32 9.56 -18.66 -7.25
C ALA A 32 8.98 -17.92 -6.04
N ALA A 33 9.75 -17.84 -4.94
CA ALA A 33 9.36 -17.07 -3.76
C ALA A 33 9.22 -15.58 -4.09
N ALA A 34 10.21 -15.00 -4.77
CA ALA A 34 10.18 -13.60 -5.19
C ALA A 34 8.96 -13.28 -6.07
N TYR A 35 8.66 -14.15 -7.03
CA TYR A 35 7.52 -13.99 -7.94
C TYR A 35 6.17 -14.12 -7.23
N LEU A 36 6.01 -15.10 -6.33
CA LEU A 36 4.77 -15.29 -5.58
C LEU A 36 4.51 -14.12 -4.63
N LEU A 37 5.55 -13.68 -3.89
CA LEU A 37 5.47 -12.53 -3.00
C LEU A 37 5.16 -11.26 -3.79
N TRP A 38 5.86 -11.02 -4.91
CA TRP A 38 5.59 -9.90 -5.79
C TRP A 38 4.15 -9.94 -6.31
N ARG A 39 3.66 -11.08 -6.82
CA ARG A 39 2.27 -11.19 -7.28
C ARG A 39 1.25 -10.80 -6.22
N ILE A 40 1.47 -11.23 -4.98
CA ILE A 40 0.56 -10.94 -3.86
C ILE A 40 0.64 -9.46 -3.47
N SER A 41 1.84 -8.94 -3.25
CA SER A 41 2.04 -7.54 -2.82
C SER A 41 1.64 -6.56 -3.91
N HIS A 42 1.98 -6.85 -5.16
CA HIS A 42 1.68 -6.03 -6.32
C HIS A 42 0.18 -5.95 -6.61
N ARG A 43 -0.55 -7.08 -6.49
CA ARG A 43 -2.02 -7.06 -6.56
C ARG A 43 -2.61 -6.13 -5.50
N LYS A 44 -2.11 -6.19 -4.27
CA LYS A 44 -2.59 -5.35 -3.18
C LYS A 44 -2.26 -3.87 -3.39
N HIS A 45 -1.06 -3.57 -3.89
CA HIS A 45 -0.66 -2.23 -4.30
C HIS A 45 -1.61 -1.65 -5.35
N HIS A 46 -1.88 -2.39 -6.43
CA HIS A 46 -2.82 -1.94 -7.47
C HIS A 46 -4.25 -1.78 -6.97
N SER A 47 -4.70 -2.65 -6.07
CA SER A 47 -6.03 -2.52 -5.45
C SER A 47 -6.15 -1.27 -4.55
N ASN A 48 -5.04 -0.76 -4.04
CA ASN A 48 -5.00 0.39 -3.14
C ASN A 48 -4.57 1.69 -3.84
N THR A 49 -4.11 1.62 -5.09
CA THR A 49 -3.57 2.76 -5.83
C THR A 49 -4.64 3.84 -5.99
N GLY A 50 -4.30 5.07 -5.63
CA GLY A 50 -5.21 6.22 -5.69
C GLY A 50 -6.15 6.35 -4.49
N SER A 51 -6.03 5.49 -3.48
CA SER A 51 -6.81 5.63 -2.25
C SER A 51 -6.22 6.71 -1.33
N CYS A 52 -7.01 7.73 -0.98
CA CYS A 52 -6.64 8.74 0.02
C CYS A 52 -6.48 8.20 1.46
N LYS A 53 -6.58 6.89 1.69
CA LYS A 53 -6.49 6.27 3.03
C LYS A 53 -5.44 5.17 3.12
N ILE A 54 -5.32 4.34 2.07
CA ILE A 54 -4.57 3.08 2.12
C ILE A 54 -3.58 2.91 0.97
N ASP A 55 -3.39 3.92 0.12
CA ASP A 55 -2.29 3.91 -0.85
C ASP A 55 -0.96 3.78 -0.10
N GLU A 56 -0.09 2.88 -0.56
CA GLU A 56 1.14 2.52 0.15
C GLU A 56 2.29 3.48 -0.18
N VAL A 57 2.27 4.17 -1.33
CA VAL A 57 3.41 4.97 -1.81
C VAL A 57 3.10 6.45 -1.76
N PHE A 58 1.89 6.80 -2.18
CA PHE A 58 1.48 8.18 -2.27
C PHE A 58 -0.01 8.29 -2.01
N VAL A 59 -0.33 8.78 -0.83
CA VAL A 59 -1.69 9.09 -0.46
C VAL A 59 -2.05 10.44 -1.06
N PRO A 60 -2.96 10.50 -2.05
CA PRO A 60 -3.38 11.77 -2.62
C PRO A 60 -4.06 12.63 -1.55
N MET A 61 -3.76 13.93 -1.59
CA MET A 61 -4.38 14.94 -0.73
C MET A 61 -5.90 14.88 -0.86
N THR A 62 -6.60 15.06 0.27
CA THR A 62 -8.06 15.12 0.24
C THR A 62 -8.53 16.40 -0.46
N ARG A 63 -9.69 16.32 -1.12
CA ARG A 63 -10.32 17.44 -1.85
C ARG A 63 -10.43 18.73 -1.03
N PHE A 64 -10.58 18.64 0.30
CA PHE A 64 -10.64 19.78 1.20
C PHE A 64 -9.32 20.56 1.25
N VAL A 65 -8.19 19.85 1.28
CA VAL A 65 -6.85 20.47 1.31
C VAL A 65 -6.49 21.01 -0.07
N LEU A 66 -6.89 20.32 -1.13
CA LEU A 66 -6.53 20.71 -2.48
C LEU A 66 -7.36 21.93 -2.94
N ALA A 67 -8.61 22.10 -2.45
CA ALA A 67 -9.57 23.17 -2.79
C ALA A 67 -8.98 24.59 -2.88
N SER A 68 -8.01 24.92 -2.04
CA SER A 68 -7.37 26.25 -1.96
C SER A 68 -6.26 26.50 -2.99
N SER A 69 -5.81 25.48 -3.71
CA SER A 69 -4.65 25.53 -4.61
C SER A 69 -4.90 24.90 -6.00
N TRP A 70 -6.15 24.49 -6.29
CA TRP A 70 -6.50 23.89 -7.58
C TRP A 70 -6.44 24.90 -8.73
N ASN A 71 -5.83 24.45 -9.82
CA ASN A 71 -5.98 25.07 -11.14
C ASN A 71 -6.20 23.95 -12.17
N GLU A 72 -7.46 23.74 -12.56
CA GLU A 72 -7.89 22.66 -13.48
C GLU A 72 -7.09 22.69 -14.79
N THR A 73 -6.80 23.88 -15.31
CA THR A 73 -6.06 24.08 -16.58
C THR A 73 -4.64 23.53 -16.54
N LEU A 74 -3.98 23.53 -15.37
CA LEU A 74 -2.62 23.01 -15.23
C LEU A 74 -2.62 21.49 -15.06
N GLU A 75 -3.60 20.93 -14.34
CA GLU A 75 -3.75 19.49 -14.09
C GLU A 75 -4.02 18.69 -15.37
N ASP A 76 -4.77 19.26 -16.31
CA ASP A 76 -5.07 18.62 -17.60
C ASP A 76 -3.91 18.69 -18.60
N SER A 77 -2.84 19.44 -18.28
CA SER A 77 -1.70 19.51 -19.19
C SER A 77 -0.87 18.23 -19.12
N PRO A 78 -0.61 17.55 -20.27
CA PRO A 78 0.12 16.29 -20.29
C PRO A 78 1.55 16.43 -19.78
N LEU A 79 2.15 17.62 -19.94
CA LEU A 79 3.49 17.93 -19.45
C LEU A 79 3.54 17.98 -17.91
N TYR A 80 2.52 18.57 -17.28
CA TYR A 80 2.45 18.65 -15.82
C TYR A 80 2.16 17.28 -15.18
N GLN A 81 1.30 16.47 -15.79
CA GLN A 81 1.06 15.08 -15.38
C GLN A 81 2.36 14.26 -15.45
N LEU A 82 3.13 14.38 -16.54
CA LEU A 82 4.42 13.71 -16.69
C LEU A 82 5.42 14.18 -15.62
N TYR A 83 5.51 15.49 -15.37
CA TYR A 83 6.35 16.05 -14.32
C TYR A 83 5.98 15.49 -12.94
N ARG A 84 4.68 15.43 -12.60
CA ARG A 84 4.20 14.87 -11.32
C ARG A 84 4.56 13.39 -11.17
N ILE A 85 4.40 12.60 -12.23
CA ILE A 85 4.78 11.18 -12.23
C ILE A 85 6.29 11.03 -12.06
N ALA A 86 7.09 11.80 -12.79
CA ALA A 86 8.55 11.78 -12.68
C ALA A 86 9.01 12.18 -11.27
N PHE A 87 8.45 13.25 -10.72
CA PHE A 87 8.74 13.70 -9.36
C PHE A 87 8.34 12.66 -8.31
N MET A 88 7.19 12.00 -8.48
CA MET A 88 6.76 10.93 -7.59
C MET A 88 7.68 9.70 -7.65
N LEU A 89 8.09 9.27 -8.84
CA LEU A 89 8.97 8.12 -9.03
C LEU A 89 10.37 8.37 -8.48
N VAL A 90 10.89 9.59 -8.64
CA VAL A 90 12.25 9.95 -8.24
C VAL A 90 12.33 10.41 -6.79
N VAL A 91 11.45 11.32 -6.36
CA VAL A 91 11.51 11.95 -5.04
C VAL A 91 10.55 11.30 -4.06
N GLY A 92 9.31 11.05 -4.48
CA GLY A 92 8.26 10.47 -3.64
C GLY A 92 8.61 9.06 -3.15
N TRP A 93 8.97 8.16 -4.07
CA TRP A 93 9.31 6.77 -3.74
C TRP A 93 10.69 6.64 -3.06
N MET A 94 11.75 7.22 -3.63
CA MET A 94 13.12 7.03 -3.09
C MET A 94 13.35 7.78 -1.77
N THR A 95 12.86 9.00 -1.65
CA THR A 95 13.14 9.88 -0.51
C THR A 95 11.97 9.95 0.46
N GLY A 96 10.77 10.20 -0.07
CA GLY A 96 9.57 10.41 0.71
C GLY A 96 9.11 9.15 1.45
N TYR A 97 9.06 8.00 0.78
CA TYR A 97 8.57 6.76 1.38
C TYR A 97 9.65 6.04 2.21
N LEU A 98 10.84 5.82 1.65
CA LEU A 98 11.87 4.98 2.29
C LEU A 98 12.49 5.61 3.56
N PHE A 99 12.62 6.94 3.63
CA PHE A 99 13.30 7.59 4.75
C PHE A 99 12.36 8.21 5.78
N VAL A 100 11.24 8.78 5.33
CA VAL A 100 10.38 9.63 6.19
C VAL A 100 8.89 9.29 6.14
N ASN A 101 8.48 8.31 5.32
CA ASN A 101 7.07 7.97 5.08
C ASN A 101 6.18 9.21 4.82
N ALA A 102 6.73 10.27 4.23
CA ALA A 102 6.12 11.60 4.20
C ALA A 102 4.79 11.65 3.44
N THR A 103 4.63 10.81 2.43
CA THR A 103 3.43 10.70 1.60
C THR A 103 2.70 9.38 1.80
N GLY A 104 3.12 8.55 2.75
CA GLY A 104 2.53 7.24 3.00
C GLY A 104 1.35 7.30 3.98
N PRO A 105 0.65 6.16 4.14
CA PRO A 105 -0.58 6.13 4.92
C PRO A 105 -0.34 6.32 6.41
N THR A 106 -1.28 7.00 7.06
CA THR A 106 -1.23 7.38 8.49
C THR A 106 -1.13 6.16 9.43
N LYS A 107 -1.55 4.98 8.96
CA LYS A 107 -1.48 3.70 9.68
C LYS A 107 -0.05 3.28 10.11
N TYR A 108 0.99 3.85 9.52
CA TYR A 108 2.39 3.57 9.86
C TYR A 108 3.03 4.61 10.78
N TRP A 109 2.30 5.68 11.11
CA TRP A 109 2.77 6.69 12.03
C TRP A 109 2.55 6.18 13.45
N VAL A 110 3.62 6.09 14.23
CA VAL A 110 3.64 5.52 15.61
C VAL A 110 2.90 6.42 16.63
N ALA A 111 2.11 7.39 16.17
CA ALA A 111 1.46 8.41 17.00
C ALA A 111 -0.05 8.20 17.19
N GLU A 112 -0.56 6.96 17.15
CA GLU A 112 -1.96 6.70 17.54
C GLU A 112 -2.00 5.95 18.89
N PRO A 113 -2.01 6.66 20.03
CA PRO A 113 -2.37 6.06 21.31
C PRO A 113 -3.89 5.84 21.35
N LEU A 114 -4.30 4.60 21.68
CA LEU A 114 -5.68 4.15 21.90
C LEU A 114 -6.62 4.20 20.68
N GLN A 115 -6.64 3.09 19.93
CA GLN A 115 -7.79 2.73 19.07
C GLN A 115 -8.48 1.39 19.40
N PRO A 116 -8.64 0.97 20.68
CA PRO A 116 -9.49 -0.19 20.98
C PRO A 116 -11.00 0.10 20.91
N GLU A 117 -11.46 1.35 20.97
CA GLU A 117 -12.89 1.68 21.18
C GLU A 117 -13.68 2.11 19.93
N LEU A 118 -13.12 2.08 18.71
CA LEU A 118 -13.88 2.43 17.49
C LEU A 118 -14.05 1.28 16.46
N GLY A 119 -13.75 0.04 16.86
CA GLY A 119 -13.98 -1.14 16.02
C GLY A 119 -15.45 -1.36 15.64
N HIS A 120 -16.36 -1.01 16.53
CA HIS A 120 -17.81 -1.19 16.37
C HIS A 120 -18.51 -0.15 15.45
N LEU A 121 -17.87 0.97 15.12
CA LEU A 121 -18.42 1.99 14.20
C LEU A 121 -17.89 1.84 12.76
N ARG A 122 -16.97 0.90 12.52
CA ARG A 122 -16.55 0.54 11.17
C ARG A 122 -17.64 -0.31 10.52
N ARG A 123 -18.72 0.35 10.07
CA ARG A 123 -19.61 -0.23 9.06
C ARG A 123 -18.72 -0.78 7.93
N PRO A 124 -18.86 -2.05 7.53
CA PRO A 124 -18.14 -2.58 6.39
C PRO A 124 -18.61 -1.86 5.11
N GLN A 125 -17.88 -0.83 4.70
CA GLN A 125 -18.09 -0.10 3.44
C GLN A 125 -18.00 -1.04 2.21
N VAL A 126 -17.40 -2.21 2.37
CA VAL A 126 -17.35 -3.29 1.36
C VAL A 126 -18.75 -3.81 0.98
N LEU A 127 -19.76 -3.65 1.86
CA LEU A 127 -21.14 -4.04 1.55
C LEU A 127 -21.95 -2.95 0.83
N ASP A 128 -21.59 -1.66 0.98
CA ASP A 128 -22.32 -0.55 0.35
C ASP A 128 -22.02 -0.45 -1.16
N ASP A 129 -20.75 -0.57 -1.56
CA ASP A 129 -20.35 -0.48 -2.98
C ASP A 129 -20.92 -1.61 -3.84
N ARG A 130 -21.26 -2.75 -3.22
CA ARG A 130 -21.91 -3.88 -3.91
C ARG A 130 -23.41 -3.68 -4.02
N ALA A 131 -24.04 -3.02 -3.05
CA ALA A 131 -25.47 -2.70 -3.10
C ALA A 131 -25.77 -1.62 -4.15
N GLU A 132 -24.92 -0.60 -4.29
CA GLU A 132 -25.12 0.48 -5.27
C GLU A 132 -24.97 0.02 -6.74
N ARG A 133 -24.16 -1.01 -7.01
CA ARG A 133 -23.98 -1.55 -8.36
C ARG A 133 -25.20 -2.27 -8.94
N HIS A 134 -26.18 -2.63 -8.10
CA HIS A 134 -27.35 -3.40 -8.51
C HIS A 134 -28.66 -2.59 -8.53
N LEU A 135 -28.62 -1.28 -8.23
CA LEU A 135 -29.81 -0.44 -8.34
C LEU A 135 -30.03 -0.02 -9.81
N PRO A 136 -31.20 -0.27 -10.42
CA PRO A 136 -31.49 0.18 -11.77
C PRO A 136 -31.48 1.71 -11.84
N ARG A 137 -30.75 2.25 -12.83
CA ARG A 137 -30.59 3.69 -13.12
C ARG A 137 -31.87 4.31 -13.71
N SER A 138 -32.98 4.34 -12.98
CA SER A 138 -34.25 4.91 -13.49
C SER A 138 -34.82 6.10 -12.72
N HIS A 139 -34.15 6.63 -11.69
CA HIS A 139 -34.74 7.70 -10.86
C HIS A 139 -33.91 8.98 -10.67
N ALA A 140 -32.82 9.20 -11.42
CA ALA A 140 -32.01 10.42 -11.30
C ALA A 140 -32.48 11.60 -12.19
N ALA A 141 -33.54 11.45 -13.00
CA ALA A 141 -33.91 12.45 -14.02
C ALA A 141 -35.10 13.37 -13.67
N ARG A 142 -35.62 13.40 -12.42
CA ARG A 142 -36.88 14.12 -12.13
C ARG A 142 -36.86 15.06 -10.91
N ALA A 143 -35.73 15.68 -10.59
CA ALA A 143 -35.63 16.66 -9.51
C ALA A 143 -35.04 18.03 -9.93
N GLY A 144 -35.25 18.44 -11.18
CA GLY A 144 -34.71 19.69 -11.74
C GLY A 144 -35.74 20.64 -12.38
N ARG A 145 -37.04 20.52 -12.06
CA ARG A 145 -38.08 21.38 -12.65
C ARG A 145 -39.21 21.69 -11.67
N ALA A 146 -38.98 22.64 -10.77
CA ALA A 146 -40.02 23.39 -10.06
C ALA A 146 -39.39 24.60 -9.34
N ARG A 147 -39.13 25.68 -10.09
CA ARG A 147 -39.04 27.06 -9.58
C ARG A 147 -38.93 27.99 -10.79
N ALA A 148 -40.09 28.48 -11.23
CA ALA A 148 -40.32 29.71 -11.98
C ALA A 148 -41.72 30.17 -11.61
#